data_AF-A0A1A8WKZ7-F1
#
_entry.id   AF-A0A1A8WKZ7-F1
#
_cell.length_a   1.000
_cell.length_b   1.000
_cell.length_c   1.000
_cell.angle_alpha   90.00
_cell.angle_beta   90.00
_cell.angle_gamma   90.00
#
_symmetry.space_group_name_H-M   'P 1'
#
loop_
_entity.id
_entity.type
_entity.pdbx_description
1 polymer ?
#
loop_
_entity_poly.entity_id
_entity_poly.type
_entity_poly.pdbx_seq_one_letter_code
_entity_poly.pdbx_strand_id
1 'polypeptide(L)'
;KQLILRSRLQVYEELKKWKVPHANYVVVDHDTVKRGEHVFEEYYDYIVYDNIRLNKPFIEKPINADNHNNWIYYPKNTGGGCKKLFRKIKDRSSEYCPDIHQVRTNGTYIYEEFLSTFGTDIKVYTVGQMFAHAEARKSPALDGKVCRTSEGKEVRYAVILSEAEKIIAYRIVEAFQQTVCGFDILRTANGPFVCDVNGWSFVKGNIKYYNDCAHILRAMFLAKLEEKYNIIPRDLADNWYSIENEEEVLRKTFRQPDDLHCSHHEELCSVIIVMRHGDRKPKQKMKFVTDKTLFLEYFNNDDSLYNLIDNKITHDGSTGLSTTGSGVASNSLGSTMHLNTSSAVYNYDILNKNGSNCTGLNNISLEKKIPCNDVEKQDESIKKQNTNSSNYNEQNSSPKKTNSQDDEERKRNLQKAYTKKQIKFKSPEELQDLFLRNNIILNEIEKEYKHLKEEILQIQNNYNEQVEKDSKNGDQTKDDNDLSELEAKRTEYEVMIENHKTLYKILERGDGFTGINRKIQLKPVDFEVINDKIIVTKILVVAKWGGELTRMGRRQSENLGKRFRATLYPGDSDGLLR
;
A
#
# COMPACT_ATOMS: atom_id res chain seq x y z
N LYS A 1 -7.51 -7.72 -17.11
CA LYS A 1 -7.26 -6.26 -17.07
C LYS A 1 -6.90 -5.70 -15.69
N GLN A 2 -7.34 -6.26 -14.56
CA GLN A 2 -7.07 -5.67 -13.22
C GLN A 2 -5.57 -5.39 -12.90
N LEU A 3 -4.62 -6.16 -13.45
CA LEU A 3 -3.18 -5.89 -13.28
C LEU A 3 -2.74 -4.51 -13.84
N ILE A 4 -3.40 -4.01 -14.89
CA ILE A 4 -3.14 -2.70 -15.50
C ILE A 4 -3.23 -1.59 -14.44
N LEU A 5 -4.20 -1.71 -13.52
CA LEU A 5 -4.47 -0.73 -12.48
C LEU A 5 -3.36 -0.64 -11.41
N ARG A 6 -2.41 -1.58 -11.36
CA ARG A 6 -1.24 -1.50 -10.48
C ARG A 6 -0.15 -0.55 -11.02
N SER A 7 -0.15 -0.25 -12.32
CA SER A 7 0.84 0.63 -12.97
C SER A 7 0.17 1.87 -13.54
N ARG A 8 0.51 3.05 -13.02
CA ARG A 8 -0.04 4.33 -13.53
C ARG A 8 0.29 4.55 -15.00
N LEU A 9 1.44 4.06 -15.47
CA LEU A 9 1.82 4.12 -16.88
C LEU A 9 0.84 3.32 -17.74
N GLN A 10 0.56 2.07 -17.37
CA GLN A 10 -0.39 1.23 -18.11
C GLN A 10 -1.84 1.76 -18.03
N VAL A 11 -2.21 2.41 -16.92
CA VAL A 11 -3.47 3.16 -16.82
C VAL A 11 -3.50 4.30 -17.84
N TYR A 12 -2.43 5.09 -17.96
CA TYR A 12 -2.41 6.25 -18.87
C TYR A 12 -2.33 5.82 -20.35
N GLU A 13 -1.64 4.72 -20.66
CA GLU A 13 -1.66 4.10 -21.99
C GLU A 13 -3.07 3.66 -22.41
N GLU A 14 -3.82 2.98 -21.53
CA GLU A 14 -5.20 2.57 -21.84
C GLU A 14 -6.15 3.79 -21.88
N LEU A 15 -5.99 4.82 -21.02
CA LEU A 15 -6.76 6.07 -21.13
C LEU A 15 -6.52 6.78 -22.48
N LYS A 16 -5.25 6.91 -22.90
CA LYS A 16 -4.85 7.52 -24.19
C LYS A 16 -5.46 6.76 -25.37
N LYS A 17 -5.35 5.42 -25.36
CA LYS A 17 -5.93 4.52 -26.38
C LYS A 17 -7.46 4.68 -26.52
N TRP A 18 -8.16 4.85 -25.40
CA TRP A 18 -9.61 5.07 -25.38
C TRP A 18 -10.04 6.54 -25.51
N LYS A 19 -9.09 7.45 -25.80
CA LYS A 19 -9.33 8.90 -25.95
C LYS A 19 -10.05 9.48 -24.72
N VAL A 20 -9.64 9.06 -23.52
CA VAL A 20 -10.11 9.64 -22.25
C VAL A 20 -9.14 10.76 -21.85
N PRO A 21 -9.61 12.00 -21.62
CA PRO A 21 -8.72 13.10 -21.27
C PRO A 21 -7.97 12.84 -19.97
N HIS A 22 -6.64 13.02 -20.00
CA HIS A 22 -5.74 12.98 -18.86
C HIS A 22 -4.69 14.10 -19.02
N ALA A 23 -3.95 14.44 -17.96
CA ALA A 23 -2.88 15.44 -18.03
C ALA A 23 -1.76 15.01 -19.01
N ASN A 24 -1.07 15.97 -19.63
CA ASN A 24 0.18 15.65 -20.34
C ASN A 24 1.23 15.19 -19.32
N TYR A 25 2.02 14.18 -19.68
CA TYR A 25 3.01 13.60 -18.79
C TYR A 25 4.28 13.14 -19.52
N VAL A 26 5.36 13.08 -18.75
CA VAL A 26 6.65 12.49 -19.13
C VAL A 26 6.97 11.38 -18.12
N VAL A 27 7.49 10.26 -18.61
CA VAL A 27 8.04 9.18 -17.77
C VAL A 27 9.54 9.35 -17.74
N VAL A 28 10.12 9.47 -16.55
CA VAL A 28 11.57 9.59 -16.35
C VAL A 28 12.03 8.40 -15.53
N ASP A 29 12.94 7.62 -16.09
CA ASP A 29 13.66 6.60 -15.35
C ASP A 29 15.02 7.15 -14.89
N HIS A 30 15.11 7.58 -13.62
CA HIS A 30 16.33 8.20 -13.13
C HIS A 30 17.53 7.23 -13.09
N ASP A 31 17.32 5.92 -13.22
CA ASP A 31 18.42 4.97 -13.33
C ASP A 31 19.01 4.91 -14.75
N THR A 32 18.23 5.20 -15.81
CA THR A 32 18.77 5.37 -17.18
C THR A 32 19.52 6.70 -17.30
N VAL A 33 19.01 7.75 -16.65
CA VAL A 33 19.67 9.06 -16.52
C VAL A 33 21.05 8.92 -15.85
N LYS A 34 21.15 8.18 -14.74
CA LYS A 34 22.44 7.91 -14.07
C LYS A 34 23.44 7.14 -14.94
N ARG A 35 22.95 6.30 -15.86
CA ARG A 35 23.78 5.59 -16.85
C ARG A 35 24.19 6.47 -18.04
N GLY A 36 23.66 7.69 -18.16
CA GLY A 36 23.90 8.59 -19.28
C GLY A 36 23.17 8.21 -20.56
N GLU A 37 22.13 7.36 -20.47
CA GLU A 37 21.33 6.94 -21.62
C GLU A 37 20.31 8.01 -22.05
N HIS A 38 19.88 8.84 -21.10
CA HIS A 38 18.89 9.90 -21.27
C HIS A 38 19.35 11.20 -20.60
N VAL A 39 18.94 12.35 -21.14
CA VAL A 39 19.34 13.67 -20.62
C VAL A 39 18.24 14.23 -19.73
N PHE A 40 18.57 14.47 -18.46
CA PHE A 40 17.68 15.13 -17.50
C PHE A 40 18.34 16.38 -16.92
N GLU A 41 17.69 17.53 -17.09
CA GLU A 41 18.12 18.81 -16.53
C GLU A 41 17.05 19.35 -15.57
N GLU A 42 17.43 19.61 -14.32
CA GLU A 42 16.54 20.22 -13.34
C GLU A 42 16.87 21.70 -13.12
N TYR A 43 15.86 22.54 -13.29
CA TYR A 43 15.89 23.96 -12.98
C TYR A 43 14.89 24.29 -11.87
N TYR A 44 14.97 25.50 -11.30
CA TYR A 44 14.09 25.86 -10.18
C TYR A 44 12.61 25.82 -10.57
N ASP A 45 12.25 26.33 -11.75
CA ASP A 45 10.86 26.49 -12.21
C ASP A 45 10.40 25.46 -13.26
N TYR A 46 11.29 24.56 -13.71
CA TYR A 46 10.97 23.56 -14.73
C TYR A 46 11.99 22.41 -14.73
N ILE A 47 11.60 21.28 -15.32
CA ILE A 47 12.50 20.17 -15.65
C ILE A 47 12.55 19.99 -17.17
N VAL A 48 13.63 19.42 -17.68
CA VAL A 48 13.79 19.01 -19.07
C VAL A 48 14.22 17.54 -19.10
N TYR A 49 13.54 16.72 -19.90
CA TYR A 49 13.90 15.33 -20.15
C TYR A 49 13.88 15.07 -21.66
N ASP A 50 15.03 14.70 -22.24
CA ASP A 50 15.21 14.50 -23.69
C ASP A 50 14.63 15.64 -24.56
N ASN A 51 14.92 16.89 -24.17
CA ASN A 51 14.40 18.14 -24.76
C ASN A 51 12.89 18.43 -24.50
N ILE A 52 12.16 17.55 -23.82
CA ILE A 52 10.78 17.81 -23.37
C ILE A 52 10.82 18.61 -22.08
N ARG A 53 10.42 19.88 -22.12
CA ARG A 53 10.34 20.77 -20.96
C ARG A 53 8.96 20.71 -20.29
N LEU A 54 8.94 20.50 -18.97
CA LEU A 54 7.75 20.57 -18.13
C LEU A 54 7.92 21.69 -17.08
N ASN A 55 7.05 22.69 -17.11
CA ASN A 55 7.10 23.82 -16.17
C ASN A 55 6.38 23.50 -14.86
N LYS A 56 6.85 24.09 -13.75
CA LYS A 56 6.11 24.09 -12.48
C LYS A 56 4.91 25.07 -12.57
N PRO A 57 3.74 24.74 -11.99
CA PRO A 57 3.52 23.57 -11.15
C PRO A 57 3.35 22.28 -11.96
N PHE A 58 3.98 21.21 -11.46
CA PHE A 58 3.79 19.84 -11.95
C PHE A 58 3.67 18.89 -10.75
N ILE A 59 3.12 17.69 -10.99
CA ILE A 59 3.00 16.65 -9.96
C ILE A 59 3.74 15.38 -10.41
N GLU A 60 4.55 14.86 -9.49
CA GLU A 60 5.37 13.66 -9.62
C GLU A 60 4.67 12.49 -8.92
N LYS A 61 4.37 11.43 -9.68
CA LYS A 61 3.69 10.22 -9.24
C LYS A 61 4.63 9.01 -9.39
N PRO A 62 4.77 8.15 -8.38
CA PRO A 62 5.40 6.84 -8.53
C PRO A 62 4.69 6.00 -9.61
N ILE A 63 5.42 5.14 -10.32
CA ILE A 63 4.81 4.22 -11.32
C ILE A 63 3.78 3.28 -10.67
N ASN A 64 4.06 2.76 -9.47
CA ASN A 64 3.12 1.93 -8.70
C ASN A 64 1.91 2.76 -8.22
N ALA A 65 0.70 2.39 -8.66
CA ALA A 65 -0.55 3.08 -8.35
C ALA A 65 -0.94 3.02 -6.86
N ASP A 66 -0.58 1.94 -6.15
CA ASP A 66 -0.82 1.78 -4.71
C ASP A 66 0.10 2.69 -3.86
N ASN A 67 1.21 3.16 -4.45
CA ASN A 67 2.07 4.16 -3.79
C ASN A 67 1.48 5.56 -3.97
N HIS A 68 0.87 6.08 -2.91
CA HIS A 68 0.20 7.38 -2.88
C HIS A 68 1.12 8.57 -2.56
N ASN A 69 2.45 8.39 -2.54
CA ASN A 69 3.41 9.45 -2.23
C ASN A 69 3.65 10.36 -3.44
N ASN A 70 2.62 11.09 -3.86
CA ASN A 70 2.64 12.01 -5.00
C ASN A 70 3.11 13.40 -4.54
N TRP A 71 4.06 14.03 -5.23
CA TRP A 71 4.64 15.31 -4.80
C TRP A 71 4.33 16.40 -5.84
N ILE A 72 3.75 17.53 -5.42
CA ILE A 72 3.48 18.68 -6.28
C ILE A 72 4.61 19.69 -6.06
N TYR A 73 5.27 20.15 -7.12
CA TYR A 73 6.32 21.16 -7.05
C TYR A 73 5.79 22.50 -7.54
N TYR A 74 6.05 23.58 -6.82
CA TYR A 74 5.54 24.91 -7.16
C TYR A 74 6.64 25.81 -7.73
N PRO A 75 6.29 26.72 -8.65
CA PRO A 75 7.22 27.71 -9.16
C PRO A 75 7.54 28.78 -8.11
N LYS A 76 8.68 29.45 -8.29
CA LYS A 76 9.22 30.48 -7.40
C LYS A 76 8.27 31.65 -7.19
N ASN A 77 7.55 32.05 -8.24
CA ASN A 77 6.58 33.16 -8.20
C ASN A 77 5.35 32.86 -7.33
N THR A 78 5.06 31.59 -7.01
CA THR A 78 4.01 31.19 -6.05
C THR A 78 4.56 30.76 -4.68
N GLY A 79 5.83 31.07 -4.38
CA GLY A 79 6.48 30.75 -3.10
C GLY A 79 7.41 29.54 -3.12
N GLY A 80 7.55 28.83 -4.25
CA GLY A 80 8.45 27.69 -4.40
C GLY A 80 8.05 26.46 -3.56
N GLY A 81 9.03 25.61 -3.26
CA GLY A 81 8.84 24.41 -2.44
C GLY A 81 8.00 23.30 -3.10
N CYS A 82 7.64 22.29 -2.30
CA CYS A 82 6.81 21.17 -2.73
C CYS A 82 5.70 20.85 -1.72
N LYS A 83 4.66 20.14 -2.18
CA LYS A 83 3.60 19.58 -1.34
C LYS A 83 3.55 18.07 -1.51
N LYS A 84 3.86 17.35 -0.44
CA LYS A 84 3.88 15.89 -0.36
C LYS A 84 2.49 15.40 -0.01
N LEU A 85 1.82 14.74 -0.95
CA LEU A 85 0.56 14.03 -0.67
C LEU A 85 0.89 12.65 -0.10
N PHE A 86 0.03 12.16 0.78
CA PHE A 86 0.17 10.83 1.39
C PHE A 86 -1.20 10.23 1.72
N ARG A 87 -1.21 8.92 1.99
CA ARG A 87 -2.44 8.24 2.46
C ARG A 87 -2.88 8.86 3.77
N LYS A 88 -4.13 9.37 3.81
CA LYS A 88 -4.71 10.13 4.93
C LYS A 88 -4.34 9.58 6.32
N ILE A 89 -3.70 10.40 7.14
CA ILE A 89 -3.37 10.12 8.55
C ILE A 89 -4.13 11.12 9.41
N LYS A 90 -5.06 10.63 10.25
CA LYS A 90 -5.97 11.49 11.04
C LYS A 90 -6.71 12.50 10.15
N ASP A 91 -6.44 13.79 10.32
CA ASP A 91 -7.00 14.93 9.61
C ASP A 91 -6.07 15.51 8.53
N ARG A 92 -4.93 14.86 8.24
CA ARG A 92 -3.96 15.30 7.22
C ARG A 92 -3.95 14.38 6.00
N SER A 93 -3.86 14.97 4.81
CA SER A 93 -3.75 14.30 3.50
C SER A 93 -2.55 14.78 2.66
N SER A 94 -1.95 15.91 3.04
CA SER A 94 -0.70 16.39 2.48
C SER A 94 0.04 17.29 3.47
N GLU A 95 1.30 17.61 3.15
CA GLU A 95 2.17 18.51 3.89
C GLU A 95 2.95 19.38 2.91
N TYR A 96 3.22 20.63 3.27
CA TYR A 96 3.98 21.58 2.46
C TYR A 96 5.39 21.72 3.03
N CYS A 97 6.39 21.60 2.17
CA CYS A 97 7.80 21.67 2.49
C CYS A 97 8.42 22.82 1.66
N PRO A 98 8.63 24.01 2.23
CA PRO A 98 9.13 25.18 1.49
C PRO A 98 10.56 24.96 0.97
N ASP A 99 11.38 24.23 1.73
CA ASP A 99 12.82 24.04 1.44
C ASP A 99 13.08 22.99 0.34
N ILE A 100 12.08 22.21 -0.04
CA ILE A 100 12.22 21.11 -1.00
C ILE A 100 11.72 21.56 -2.36
N HIS A 101 12.63 21.86 -3.27
CA HIS A 101 12.33 22.25 -4.64
C HIS A 101 12.82 21.24 -5.71
N GLN A 102 13.65 20.27 -5.31
CA GLN A 102 14.22 19.24 -6.19
C GLN A 102 13.35 17.98 -6.29
N VAL A 103 13.32 17.38 -7.48
CA VAL A 103 12.59 16.13 -7.75
C VAL A 103 13.25 14.90 -7.11
N ARG A 104 12.52 13.78 -7.01
CA ARG A 104 13.09 12.51 -6.55
C ARG A 104 13.83 11.81 -7.69
N THR A 105 15.07 11.41 -7.44
CA THR A 105 15.96 10.76 -8.43
C THR A 105 16.25 9.28 -8.13
N ASN A 106 15.53 8.68 -7.18
CA ASN A 106 15.77 7.32 -6.68
C ASN A 106 14.82 6.25 -7.27
N GLY A 107 14.44 6.40 -8.53
CA GLY A 107 13.66 5.41 -9.30
C GLY A 107 12.88 6.05 -10.44
N THR A 108 11.92 5.31 -11.01
CA THR A 108 11.09 5.78 -12.13
C THR A 108 9.84 6.53 -11.66
N TYR A 109 9.60 7.72 -12.21
CA TYR A 109 8.46 8.58 -11.89
C TYR A 109 7.72 9.07 -13.14
N ILE A 110 6.42 9.34 -12.99
CA ILE A 110 5.60 10.07 -13.95
C ILE A 110 5.53 11.52 -13.49
N TYR A 111 5.98 12.45 -14.32
CA TYR A 111 5.81 13.89 -14.12
C TYR A 111 4.69 14.38 -15.03
N GLU A 112 3.59 14.85 -14.46
CA GLU A 112 2.44 15.38 -15.21
C GLU A 112 2.20 16.87 -14.92
N GLU A 113 1.60 17.57 -15.89
CA GLU A 113 1.16 18.95 -15.71
C GLU A 113 0.19 19.08 -14.53
N PHE A 114 0.39 20.07 -13.65
CA PHE A 114 -0.52 20.30 -12.55
C PHE A 114 -1.81 20.97 -13.03
N LEU A 115 -2.87 20.18 -13.12
CA LEU A 115 -4.20 20.65 -13.52
C LEU A 115 -4.90 21.38 -12.36
N SER A 116 -4.93 22.71 -12.44
CA SER A 116 -5.63 23.56 -11.47
C SER A 116 -7.14 23.33 -11.50
N THR A 117 -7.74 23.05 -10.34
CA THR A 117 -9.18 22.89 -10.15
C THR A 117 -9.75 23.97 -9.23
N PHE A 118 -11.08 24.04 -9.14
CA PHE A 118 -11.80 24.87 -8.17
C PHE A 118 -11.73 24.32 -6.72
N GLY A 119 -10.57 23.82 -6.30
CA GLY A 119 -10.29 23.35 -4.94
C GLY A 119 -10.91 22.00 -4.55
N THR A 120 -11.54 21.29 -5.49
CA THR A 120 -12.20 20.01 -5.25
C THR A 120 -11.77 18.94 -6.26
N ASP A 121 -11.68 17.70 -5.77
CA ASP A 121 -11.53 16.50 -6.60
C ASP A 121 -12.89 15.79 -6.66
N ILE A 122 -13.32 15.33 -7.83
CA ILE A 122 -14.57 14.56 -7.97
C ILE A 122 -14.21 13.08 -7.99
N LYS A 123 -14.74 12.31 -7.04
CA LYS A 123 -14.70 10.84 -7.10
C LYS A 123 -15.94 10.33 -7.82
N VAL A 124 -15.74 9.49 -8.83
CA VAL A 124 -16.79 8.84 -9.62
C VAL A 124 -16.76 7.34 -9.36
N TYR A 125 -17.95 6.73 -9.29
CA TYR A 125 -18.18 5.33 -8.95
C TYR A 125 -19.20 4.74 -9.93
N THR A 126 -18.75 3.89 -10.85
CA THR A 126 -19.60 3.25 -11.86
C THR A 126 -20.15 1.91 -11.39
N VAL A 127 -21.29 1.51 -11.95
CA VAL A 127 -21.85 0.15 -11.85
C VAL A 127 -22.39 -0.22 -13.22
N GLY A 128 -21.54 -0.84 -14.04
CA GLY A 128 -21.76 -0.95 -15.48
C GLY A 128 -21.53 0.38 -16.21
N GLN A 129 -21.70 0.37 -17.52
CA GLN A 129 -21.41 1.51 -18.40
C GLN A 129 -22.40 2.69 -18.24
N MET A 130 -23.65 2.39 -17.83
CA MET A 130 -24.78 3.34 -17.88
C MET A 130 -25.08 4.03 -16.54
N PHE A 131 -24.43 3.62 -15.45
CA PHE A 131 -24.63 4.21 -14.13
C PHE A 131 -23.31 4.71 -13.53
N ALA A 132 -23.32 5.95 -13.05
CA ALA A 132 -22.21 6.57 -12.35
C ALA A 132 -22.71 7.48 -11.22
N HIS A 133 -22.27 7.20 -9.98
CA HIS A 133 -22.44 8.10 -8.84
C HIS A 133 -21.20 8.98 -8.67
N ALA A 134 -21.36 10.26 -8.34
CA ALA A 134 -20.24 11.16 -8.13
C ALA A 134 -20.36 11.98 -6.84
N GLU A 135 -19.23 12.13 -6.15
CA GLU A 135 -19.08 12.90 -4.91
C GLU A 135 -17.80 13.75 -4.98
N ALA A 136 -17.93 15.06 -4.77
CA ALA A 136 -16.80 15.96 -4.60
C ALA A 136 -16.27 15.92 -3.17
N ARG A 137 -14.94 16.05 -3.06
CA ARG A 137 -14.19 16.23 -1.81
C ARG A 137 -13.20 17.37 -1.97
N LYS A 138 -12.78 17.98 -0.86
CA LYS A 138 -11.70 18.98 -0.87
C LYS A 138 -10.41 18.38 -1.45
N SER A 139 -9.73 19.11 -2.32
CA SER A 139 -8.49 18.64 -2.94
C SER A 139 -7.34 18.59 -1.92
N PRO A 140 -6.55 17.49 -1.85
CA PRO A 140 -5.33 17.40 -1.04
C PRO A 140 -4.24 18.39 -1.49
N ALA A 141 -4.34 18.94 -2.70
CA ALA A 141 -3.44 19.95 -3.23
C ALA A 141 -3.60 21.33 -2.55
N LEU A 142 -4.65 21.55 -1.75
CA LEU A 142 -4.84 22.77 -0.95
C LEU A 142 -4.03 22.71 0.36
N ASP A 143 -4.62 23.05 1.51
CA ASP A 143 -3.97 23.07 2.83
C ASP A 143 -3.62 21.69 3.42
N GLY A 144 -4.06 20.60 2.78
CA GLY A 144 -3.89 19.23 3.25
C GLY A 144 -4.74 18.85 4.46
N LYS A 145 -5.67 19.72 4.92
CA LYS A 145 -6.56 19.45 6.04
C LYS A 145 -7.86 18.81 5.55
N VAL A 146 -8.12 17.60 6.02
CA VAL A 146 -9.33 16.82 5.73
C VAL A 146 -10.50 17.38 6.52
N CYS A 147 -11.45 18.01 5.83
CA CYS A 147 -12.71 18.44 6.42
C CYS A 147 -13.53 17.23 6.88
N ARG A 148 -14.03 17.26 8.12
CA ARG A 148 -14.85 16.19 8.71
C ARG A 148 -16.17 16.75 9.26
N THR A 149 -17.21 15.93 9.21
CA THR A 149 -18.50 16.19 9.88
C THR A 149 -18.37 16.04 11.40
N SER A 150 -19.39 16.44 12.15
CA SER A 150 -19.51 16.19 13.60
C SER A 150 -19.37 14.71 13.97
N GLU A 151 -19.82 13.80 13.10
CA GLU A 151 -19.65 12.34 13.23
C GLU A 151 -18.23 11.85 12.89
N GLY A 152 -17.30 12.74 12.57
CA GLY A 152 -15.93 12.40 12.19
C GLY A 152 -15.78 11.80 10.78
N LYS A 153 -16.84 11.70 9.97
CA LYS A 153 -16.76 11.26 8.55
C LYS A 153 -16.14 12.38 7.70
N GLU A 154 -15.44 12.04 6.61
CA GLU A 154 -14.95 13.05 5.65
C GLU A 154 -16.14 13.76 4.99
N VAL A 155 -16.09 15.09 4.89
CA VAL A 155 -17.13 15.89 4.22
C VAL A 155 -17.07 15.64 2.72
N ARG A 156 -18.24 15.34 2.13
CA ARG A 156 -18.42 15.11 0.70
C ARG A 156 -19.71 15.74 0.23
N TYR A 157 -19.72 16.16 -1.03
CA TYR A 157 -20.86 16.83 -1.65
C TYR A 157 -21.30 15.99 -2.86
N ALA A 158 -22.60 15.71 -2.99
CA ALA A 158 -23.11 15.03 -4.18
C ALA A 158 -22.86 15.89 -5.43
N VAL A 159 -22.40 15.27 -6.51
CA VAL A 159 -22.11 15.94 -7.78
C VAL A 159 -22.92 15.31 -8.89
N ILE A 160 -23.53 16.15 -9.73
CA ILE A 160 -24.10 15.72 -11.01
C ILE A 160 -22.97 15.79 -12.05
N LEU A 161 -22.79 14.69 -12.78
CA LEU A 161 -21.85 14.61 -13.90
C LEU A 161 -22.43 15.29 -15.14
N SER A 162 -21.62 16.11 -15.79
CA SER A 162 -21.88 16.63 -17.14
C SER A 162 -21.87 15.50 -18.18
N GLU A 163 -22.42 15.76 -19.36
CA GLU A 163 -22.46 14.78 -20.46
C GLU A 163 -21.05 14.28 -20.84
N ALA A 164 -20.07 15.18 -20.94
CA ALA A 164 -18.67 14.82 -21.18
C ALA A 164 -18.11 13.88 -20.11
N GLU A 165 -18.44 14.11 -18.83
CA GLU A 165 -17.99 13.25 -17.73
C GLU A 165 -18.72 11.89 -17.70
N LYS A 166 -19.98 11.83 -18.15
CA LYS A 166 -20.70 10.56 -18.35
C LYS A 166 -20.05 9.73 -19.48
N ILE A 167 -19.66 10.37 -20.58
CA ILE A 167 -18.91 9.72 -21.68
C ILE A 167 -17.55 9.22 -21.19
N ILE A 168 -16.86 9.96 -20.33
CA ILE A 168 -15.63 9.50 -19.65
C ILE A 168 -15.90 8.26 -18.79
N ALA A 169 -16.96 8.25 -17.99
CA ALA A 169 -17.34 7.10 -17.16
C ALA A 169 -17.62 5.85 -18.00
N TYR A 170 -18.41 6.00 -19.07
CA TYR A 170 -18.67 4.95 -20.05
C TYR A 170 -17.37 4.36 -20.62
N ARG A 171 -16.48 5.23 -21.12
CA ARG A 171 -15.19 4.83 -21.71
C ARG A 171 -14.27 4.16 -20.70
N ILE A 172 -14.27 4.55 -19.42
CA ILE A 172 -13.46 3.90 -18.37
C ILE A 172 -13.94 2.47 -18.09
N VAL A 173 -15.25 2.24 -18.02
CA VAL A 173 -15.78 0.89 -17.80
C VAL A 173 -15.38 -0.03 -18.95
N GLU A 174 -15.48 0.44 -20.19
CA GLU A 174 -15.04 -0.31 -21.38
C GLU A 174 -13.53 -0.50 -21.48
N ALA A 175 -12.75 0.55 -21.19
CA ALA A 175 -11.31 0.52 -21.20
C ALA A 175 -10.75 -0.50 -20.20
N PHE A 176 -11.18 -0.44 -18.94
CA PHE A 176 -10.62 -1.30 -17.90
C PHE A 176 -11.36 -2.63 -17.74
N GLN A 177 -12.54 -2.79 -18.36
CA GLN A 177 -13.44 -3.93 -18.18
C GLN A 177 -13.70 -4.19 -16.70
N GLN A 178 -14.08 -3.12 -15.98
CA GLN A 178 -14.39 -3.14 -14.55
C GLN A 178 -15.83 -2.62 -14.36
N THR A 179 -16.78 -3.54 -14.18
CA THR A 179 -18.20 -3.19 -13.97
C THR A 179 -18.36 -2.23 -12.79
N VAL A 180 -17.77 -2.57 -11.64
CA VAL A 180 -17.67 -1.66 -10.49
C VAL A 180 -16.31 -0.99 -10.56
N CYS A 181 -16.27 0.32 -10.83
CA CYS A 181 -15.02 1.07 -10.99
C CYS A 181 -15.09 2.44 -10.29
N GLY A 182 -14.05 2.77 -9.53
CA GLY A 182 -13.83 4.10 -8.95
C GLY A 182 -12.70 4.83 -9.66
N PHE A 183 -12.88 6.12 -9.95
CA PHE A 183 -11.85 6.98 -10.55
C PHE A 183 -12.05 8.45 -10.16
N ASP A 184 -11.02 9.27 -10.32
CA ASP A 184 -11.05 10.68 -9.93
C ASP A 184 -10.98 11.60 -11.17
N ILE A 185 -11.92 12.55 -11.24
CA ILE A 185 -11.98 13.62 -12.25
C ILE A 185 -11.56 14.95 -11.61
N LEU A 186 -10.74 15.70 -12.34
CA LEU A 186 -10.41 17.10 -12.11
C LEU A 186 -11.21 17.97 -13.09
N ARG A 187 -12.10 18.83 -12.58
CA ARG A 187 -12.73 19.89 -13.40
C ARG A 187 -11.79 21.08 -13.48
N THR A 188 -11.33 21.37 -14.71
CA THR A 188 -10.44 22.48 -15.03
C THR A 188 -11.13 23.46 -15.98
N ALA A 189 -10.51 24.62 -16.23
CA ALA A 189 -10.96 25.55 -17.28
C ALA A 189 -10.96 24.91 -18.69
N ASN A 190 -10.09 23.93 -18.94
CA ASN A 190 -9.94 23.24 -20.21
C ASN A 190 -10.80 21.96 -20.32
N GLY A 191 -11.71 21.75 -19.36
CA GLY A 191 -12.62 20.60 -19.30
C GLY A 191 -12.29 19.58 -18.20
N PRO A 192 -12.98 18.43 -18.19
CA PRO A 192 -12.79 17.35 -17.22
C PRO A 192 -11.62 16.43 -17.62
N PHE A 193 -10.68 16.21 -16.70
CA PHE A 193 -9.54 15.31 -16.89
C PHE A 193 -9.51 14.21 -15.83
N VAL A 194 -9.20 12.99 -16.23
CA VAL A 194 -9.02 11.84 -15.34
C VAL A 194 -7.59 11.84 -14.81
N CYS A 195 -7.43 11.79 -13.49
CA CYS A 195 -6.11 11.85 -12.84
C CYS A 195 -5.70 10.54 -12.15
N ASP A 196 -6.66 9.67 -11.85
CA ASP A 196 -6.46 8.40 -11.14
C ASP A 196 -7.61 7.40 -11.42
N VAL A 197 -7.31 6.11 -11.57
CA VAL A 197 -8.30 5.04 -11.79
C VAL A 197 -8.01 3.90 -10.80
N ASN A 198 -8.92 3.69 -9.85
CA ASN A 198 -8.72 2.80 -8.70
C ASN A 198 -9.26 1.38 -8.93
N GLY A 199 -10.10 1.15 -9.94
CA GLY A 199 -10.80 -0.13 -10.12
C GLY A 199 -11.88 -0.35 -9.06
N TRP A 200 -12.03 -1.59 -8.59
CA TRP A 200 -13.14 -1.99 -7.70
C TRP A 200 -13.28 -1.11 -6.46
N SER A 201 -14.34 -0.29 -6.42
CA SER A 201 -14.55 0.71 -5.38
C SER A 201 -16.04 0.99 -5.20
N PHE A 202 -16.51 1.02 -3.95
CA PHE A 202 -17.89 1.37 -3.59
C PHE A 202 -17.96 2.73 -2.88
N VAL A 203 -19.05 3.47 -3.12
CA VAL A 203 -19.45 4.63 -2.31
C VAL A 203 -19.72 4.17 -0.88
N LYS A 204 -19.51 5.04 0.12
CA LYS A 204 -19.65 4.69 1.53
C LYS A 204 -20.73 5.53 2.20
N GLY A 205 -21.62 4.87 2.94
CA GLY A 205 -22.66 5.51 3.74
C GLY A 205 -23.84 6.07 2.93
N ASN A 206 -24.00 5.65 1.67
CA ASN A 206 -25.08 6.09 0.80
C ASN A 206 -26.02 4.90 0.50
N ILE A 207 -27.18 4.88 1.15
CA ILE A 207 -28.17 3.79 1.03
C ILE A 207 -28.72 3.70 -0.40
N LYS A 208 -29.02 4.83 -1.05
CA LYS A 208 -29.49 4.84 -2.44
C LYS A 208 -28.46 4.20 -3.38
N TYR A 209 -27.18 4.54 -3.24
CA TYR A 209 -26.13 3.88 -4.03
C TYR A 209 -26.08 2.37 -3.81
N TYR A 210 -26.26 1.89 -2.56
CA TYR A 210 -26.27 0.44 -2.30
C TYR A 210 -27.45 -0.25 -3.00
N ASN A 211 -28.65 0.34 -2.93
CA ASN A 211 -29.84 -0.20 -3.58
C ASN A 211 -29.70 -0.19 -5.12
N ASP A 212 -29.32 0.95 -5.70
CA ASP A 212 -29.09 1.11 -7.13
C ASP A 212 -28.02 0.10 -7.63
N CYS A 213 -26.88 0.02 -6.92
CA CYS A 213 -25.80 -0.91 -7.25
C CYS A 213 -26.23 -2.38 -7.15
N ALA A 214 -27.00 -2.75 -6.13
CA ALA A 214 -27.49 -4.11 -5.96
C ALA A 214 -28.48 -4.50 -7.07
N HIS A 215 -29.41 -3.60 -7.42
CA HIS A 215 -30.36 -3.81 -8.51
C HIS A 215 -29.66 -3.96 -9.87
N ILE A 216 -28.70 -3.08 -10.19
CA ILE A 216 -27.96 -3.16 -11.46
C ILE A 216 -27.14 -4.45 -11.55
N LEU A 217 -26.38 -4.81 -10.50
CA LEU A 217 -25.60 -6.05 -10.50
C LEU A 217 -26.50 -7.30 -10.58
N ARG A 218 -27.65 -7.30 -9.90
CA ARG A 218 -28.66 -8.37 -10.02
C ARG A 218 -29.17 -8.50 -11.45
N ALA A 219 -29.55 -7.39 -12.10
CA ALA A 219 -30.00 -7.40 -13.49
C ALA A 219 -28.92 -7.93 -14.44
N MET A 220 -27.67 -7.49 -14.29
CA MET A 220 -26.52 -7.98 -15.09
C MET A 220 -26.28 -9.49 -14.91
N PHE A 221 -26.42 -10.01 -13.68
CA PHE A 221 -26.29 -11.45 -13.43
C PHE A 221 -27.45 -12.25 -14.00
N LEU A 222 -28.70 -11.77 -13.88
CA LEU A 222 -29.87 -12.43 -14.45
C LEU A 222 -29.77 -12.50 -15.99
N ALA A 223 -29.44 -11.40 -16.65
CA ALA A 223 -29.25 -11.37 -18.11
C ALA A 223 -28.17 -12.36 -18.59
N LYS A 224 -27.04 -12.49 -17.87
CA LYS A 224 -26.02 -13.51 -18.19
C LYS A 224 -26.38 -14.94 -17.79
N LEU A 225 -27.29 -15.15 -16.85
CA LEU A 225 -27.84 -16.48 -16.56
C LEU A 225 -28.85 -16.92 -17.62
N GLU A 226 -29.68 -15.99 -18.10
CA GLU A 226 -30.59 -16.21 -19.23
C GLU A 226 -29.80 -16.55 -20.49
N GLU A 227 -28.84 -15.72 -20.90
CA GLU A 227 -27.98 -15.96 -22.08
C GLU A 227 -27.26 -17.32 -22.04
N LYS A 228 -26.77 -17.73 -20.85
CA LYS A 228 -25.92 -18.92 -20.72
C LYS A 228 -26.68 -20.23 -20.45
N TYR A 229 -27.84 -20.15 -19.81
CA TYR A 229 -28.58 -21.32 -19.32
C TYR A 229 -30.04 -21.36 -19.78
N ASN A 230 -30.50 -20.38 -20.57
CA ASN A 230 -31.89 -20.20 -21.01
C ASN A 230 -32.90 -20.20 -19.85
N ILE A 231 -32.46 -19.75 -18.67
CA ILE A 231 -33.29 -19.59 -17.48
C ILE A 231 -34.09 -18.30 -17.65
N ILE A 232 -35.29 -18.43 -18.23
CA ILE A 232 -36.28 -17.34 -18.29
C ILE A 232 -36.76 -17.08 -16.84
N PRO A 233 -36.55 -15.88 -16.27
CA PRO A 233 -37.01 -15.56 -14.91
C PRO A 233 -38.54 -15.33 -14.91
N ARG A 234 -39.28 -16.45 -14.93
CA ARG A 234 -40.73 -16.48 -15.21
C ARG A 234 -41.58 -15.63 -14.26
N ASP A 235 -41.12 -15.42 -13.03
CA ASP A 235 -41.79 -14.64 -11.99
C ASP A 235 -41.22 -13.21 -11.82
N LEU A 236 -40.28 -12.77 -12.67
CA LEU A 236 -39.85 -11.36 -12.72
C LEU A 236 -40.57 -10.55 -13.80
N ALA A 237 -41.11 -11.21 -14.83
CA ALA A 237 -41.67 -10.54 -16.01
C ALA A 237 -42.79 -9.56 -15.65
N ASP A 238 -43.67 -9.93 -14.71
CA ASP A 238 -44.84 -9.13 -14.31
C ASP A 238 -44.48 -7.80 -13.63
N ASN A 239 -43.29 -7.70 -13.01
CA ASN A 239 -42.76 -6.44 -12.46
C ASN A 239 -41.75 -5.74 -13.39
N TRP A 240 -41.35 -6.39 -14.49
CA TRP A 240 -40.39 -5.84 -15.46
C TRP A 240 -41.08 -5.21 -16.68
N TYR A 241 -42.24 -5.71 -17.08
CA TYR A 241 -42.96 -5.25 -18.29
C TYR A 241 -43.77 -3.94 -18.13
N SER A 242 -43.62 -3.23 -17.02
CA SER A 242 -44.09 -1.83 -16.87
C SER A 242 -42.96 -0.79 -17.05
N ILE A 243 -41.80 -1.20 -17.61
CA ILE A 243 -40.76 -0.27 -18.06
C ILE A 243 -41.06 0.14 -19.52
N GLU A 244 -42.13 0.92 -19.73
CA GLU A 244 -42.45 1.49 -21.05
C GLU A 244 -41.58 2.70 -21.43
N ASN A 245 -40.56 3.05 -20.63
CA ASN A 245 -39.70 4.18 -20.97
C ASN A 245 -38.25 4.02 -20.46
N GLU A 246 -37.31 3.85 -21.40
CA GLU A 246 -35.87 4.05 -21.13
C GLU A 246 -35.61 5.46 -20.56
N GLU A 247 -36.38 6.47 -20.98
CA GLU A 247 -36.36 7.82 -20.41
C GLU A 247 -36.59 7.84 -18.88
N GLU A 248 -37.41 6.94 -18.34
CA GLU A 248 -37.72 6.94 -16.91
C GLU A 248 -36.60 6.30 -16.09
N VAL A 249 -35.96 5.26 -16.63
CA VAL A 249 -34.73 4.67 -16.05
C VAL A 249 -33.60 5.69 -16.12
N LEU A 250 -33.48 6.44 -17.20
CA LEU A 250 -32.51 7.53 -17.34
C LEU A 250 -32.82 8.68 -16.34
N ARG A 251 -34.08 9.10 -16.18
CA ARG A 251 -34.50 10.09 -15.16
C ARG A 251 -34.20 9.63 -13.73
N LYS A 252 -34.59 8.41 -13.34
CA LYS A 252 -34.34 7.85 -12.00
C LYS A 252 -32.83 7.64 -11.72
N THR A 253 -32.03 7.50 -12.77
CA THR A 253 -30.56 7.47 -12.72
C THR A 253 -29.94 8.87 -12.61
N PHE A 254 -30.54 9.87 -13.25
CA PHE A 254 -30.07 11.26 -13.29
C PHE A 254 -30.96 12.20 -12.48
N ARG A 255 -30.77 12.12 -11.16
CA ARG A 255 -31.42 12.89 -10.10
C ARG A 255 -31.75 14.35 -10.45
N GLN A 256 -33.02 14.75 -10.28
CA GLN A 256 -33.40 16.16 -10.13
C GLN A 256 -33.44 16.55 -8.63
N PRO A 257 -33.42 17.84 -8.26
CA PRO A 257 -33.27 18.27 -6.87
C PRO A 257 -34.41 17.84 -5.92
N ASP A 258 -35.59 17.55 -6.46
CA ASP A 258 -36.85 17.56 -5.70
C ASP A 258 -37.29 16.20 -5.12
N ASP A 259 -36.56 15.12 -5.42
CA ASP A 259 -36.87 13.72 -5.01
C ASP A 259 -36.59 13.42 -3.52
N LEU A 260 -36.99 14.32 -2.59
CA LEU A 260 -36.67 14.25 -1.16
C LEU A 260 -37.81 13.71 -0.26
N HIS A 261 -38.71 12.89 -0.80
CA HIS A 261 -39.74 12.22 0.01
C HIS A 261 -39.50 10.71 0.10
N CYS A 262 -38.97 10.29 1.25
CA CYS A 262 -38.75 8.89 1.60
C CYS A 262 -39.96 8.33 2.35
N SER A 263 -40.66 7.37 1.76
CA SER A 263 -41.56 6.47 2.50
C SER A 263 -40.74 5.33 3.11
N HIS A 264 -40.71 5.27 4.44
CA HIS A 264 -39.99 4.23 5.16
C HIS A 264 -40.80 2.92 5.19
N HIS A 265 -40.53 2.04 4.23
CA HIS A 265 -40.85 0.62 4.33
C HIS A 265 -39.56 -0.20 4.24
N GLU A 266 -39.29 -1.01 5.28
CA GLU A 266 -38.16 -1.93 5.31
C GLU A 266 -38.62 -3.29 4.80
N GLU A 267 -38.00 -3.77 3.72
CA GLU A 267 -38.23 -5.10 3.15
C GLU A 267 -36.98 -5.98 3.31
N LEU A 268 -37.17 -7.26 3.61
CA LEU A 268 -36.06 -8.21 3.80
C LEU A 268 -35.47 -8.65 2.45
N CYS A 269 -34.59 -7.84 1.86
CA CYS A 269 -34.04 -8.11 0.52
C CYS A 269 -33.19 -9.39 0.43
N SER A 270 -32.48 -9.79 1.50
CA SER A 270 -31.73 -11.06 1.55
C SER A 270 -31.30 -11.42 2.97
N VAL A 271 -31.02 -12.71 3.21
CA VAL A 271 -30.39 -13.19 4.45
C VAL A 271 -29.07 -13.88 4.12
N ILE A 272 -27.96 -13.22 4.47
CA ILE A 272 -26.60 -13.72 4.27
C ILE A 272 -26.10 -14.38 5.56
N ILE A 273 -25.97 -15.71 5.56
CA ILE A 273 -25.45 -16.48 6.69
C ILE A 273 -24.01 -16.93 6.41
N VAL A 274 -23.05 -16.41 7.18
CA VAL A 274 -21.63 -16.79 7.07
C VAL A 274 -21.31 -17.88 8.09
N MET A 275 -21.24 -19.13 7.64
CA MET A 275 -20.89 -20.28 8.48
C MET A 275 -19.41 -20.62 8.41
N ARG A 276 -18.78 -20.86 9.57
CA ARG A 276 -17.39 -21.33 9.66
C ARG A 276 -17.31 -22.78 10.13
N HIS A 277 -17.74 -23.70 9.27
CA HIS A 277 -17.69 -25.15 9.51
C HIS A 277 -17.11 -25.89 8.30
N GLY A 278 -16.43 -27.01 8.54
CA GLY A 278 -15.82 -27.87 7.51
C GLY A 278 -14.44 -28.39 7.91
N ASP A 279 -14.25 -29.70 7.72
CA ASP A 279 -12.98 -30.41 7.89
C ASP A 279 -11.79 -29.79 7.12
N ARG A 280 -10.61 -29.82 7.73
CA ARG A 280 -9.39 -29.16 7.23
C ARG A 280 -8.18 -30.04 7.51
N LYS A 281 -7.23 -30.05 6.56
CA LYS A 281 -5.91 -30.66 6.79
C LYS A 281 -5.26 -30.05 8.06
N PRO A 282 -4.54 -30.83 8.88
CA PRO A 282 -3.81 -30.30 10.02
C PRO A 282 -2.91 -29.12 9.65
N LYS A 283 -2.74 -28.17 10.58
CA LYS A 283 -1.77 -27.08 10.42
C LYS A 283 -0.41 -27.53 10.92
N GLN A 284 0.58 -27.50 10.05
CA GLN A 284 1.96 -27.82 10.36
C GLN A 284 2.74 -26.54 10.69
N LYS A 285 3.83 -26.70 11.43
CA LYS A 285 4.68 -25.61 11.92
C LYS A 285 6.08 -26.13 12.16
N MET A 286 7.08 -25.42 11.65
CA MET A 286 8.49 -25.60 12.00
C MET A 286 9.00 -24.34 12.73
N LYS A 287 10.15 -24.45 13.37
CA LYS A 287 10.94 -23.32 13.83
C LYS A 287 12.42 -23.67 13.71
N PHE A 288 13.25 -22.69 13.38
CA PHE A 288 14.70 -22.77 13.49
C PHE A 288 15.30 -21.39 13.74
N VAL A 289 16.50 -21.34 14.29
CA VAL A 289 17.28 -20.11 14.46
C VAL A 289 18.29 -20.01 13.31
N THR A 290 18.57 -18.79 12.87
CA THR A 290 19.58 -18.50 11.84
C THR A 290 20.15 -17.11 12.03
N ASP A 291 21.39 -16.93 11.59
CA ASP A 291 22.23 -15.73 11.61
C ASP A 291 22.63 -15.28 10.19
N LYS A 292 22.08 -15.90 9.15
CA LYS A 292 22.46 -15.60 7.76
C LYS A 292 22.04 -14.19 7.35
N THR A 293 23.02 -13.47 6.79
CA THR A 293 22.98 -12.03 6.45
C THR A 293 21.68 -11.61 5.75
N LEU A 294 21.34 -12.25 4.62
CA LEU A 294 20.14 -11.96 3.82
C LEU A 294 18.80 -12.06 4.58
N PHE A 295 18.77 -12.73 5.73
CA PHE A 295 17.62 -12.80 6.64
C PHE A 295 17.73 -11.77 7.79
N LEU A 296 18.94 -11.43 8.24
CA LEU A 296 19.19 -10.34 9.20
C LEU A 296 18.95 -8.95 8.58
N GLU A 297 19.19 -8.79 7.28
CA GLU A 297 18.91 -7.55 6.51
C GLU A 297 17.47 -7.04 6.68
N TYR A 298 16.49 -7.92 6.89
CA TYR A 298 15.11 -7.54 7.18
C TYR A 298 14.93 -6.73 8.48
N PHE A 299 15.93 -6.72 9.35
CA PHE A 299 15.98 -5.93 10.59
C PHE A 299 17.09 -4.87 10.59
N ASN A 300 18.19 -5.11 9.85
CA ASN A 300 19.41 -4.32 9.93
C ASN A 300 19.60 -3.30 8.80
N ASN A 301 18.97 -3.50 7.63
CA ASN A 301 19.07 -2.54 6.53
C ASN A 301 17.93 -1.52 6.61
N ASP A 302 18.29 -0.24 6.67
CA ASP A 302 17.37 0.90 6.65
C ASP A 302 16.43 0.90 5.41
N ASP A 303 16.88 0.38 4.27
CA ASP A 303 16.08 0.26 3.04
C ASP A 303 15.12 -0.94 3.03
N SER A 304 15.21 -1.86 4.00
CA SER A 304 14.44 -3.10 4.05
C SER A 304 13.11 -2.96 4.79
N LEU A 305 12.14 -2.33 4.12
CA LEU A 305 10.68 -2.37 4.42
C LEU A 305 10.20 -1.86 5.80
N TYR A 306 11.08 -1.57 6.77
CA TYR A 306 10.73 -1.23 8.15
C TYR A 306 10.86 0.26 8.53
N ASN A 307 11.49 1.09 7.69
CA ASN A 307 11.60 2.55 7.92
C ASN A 307 10.27 3.33 7.77
N LEU A 308 9.13 2.63 7.73
CA LEU A 308 7.78 3.20 7.69
C LEU A 308 7.12 3.37 9.07
N ILE A 309 7.78 3.02 10.18
CA ILE A 309 7.14 2.97 11.52
C ILE A 309 7.77 3.91 12.56
N ASP A 310 9.09 4.03 12.67
CA ASP A 310 9.71 4.65 13.86
C ASP A 310 10.13 6.13 13.73
N ASN A 311 10.25 6.71 12.52
CA ASN A 311 10.55 8.15 12.31
C ASN A 311 9.37 9.10 12.62
N LYS A 312 8.56 8.76 13.63
CA LYS A 312 7.47 9.59 14.15
C LYS A 312 7.52 9.84 15.66
N ILE A 313 8.60 9.42 16.32
CA ILE A 313 8.84 9.68 17.74
C ILE A 313 10.29 10.17 17.92
N THR A 314 10.43 11.32 18.58
CA THR A 314 11.65 12.02 19.04
C THR A 314 12.60 12.69 18.02
N HIS A 315 12.36 14.00 17.90
CA HIS A 315 13.30 15.12 18.12
C HIS A 315 14.02 15.85 16.97
N ASP A 316 13.65 17.14 16.89
CA ASP A 316 14.43 18.29 16.44
C ASP A 316 15.82 18.41 17.07
N GLY A 317 16.74 19.03 16.31
CA GLY A 317 17.67 20.04 16.85
C GLY A 317 19.18 19.76 16.76
N SER A 318 19.84 20.32 15.71
CA SER A 318 21.29 20.70 15.62
C SER A 318 22.38 19.64 15.95
N THR A 319 23.53 19.44 15.29
CA THR A 319 24.30 20.02 14.16
C THR A 319 25.46 19.02 13.86
N GLY A 320 26.27 19.04 12.80
CA GLY A 320 26.43 19.93 11.64
C GLY A 320 27.90 19.89 11.13
N LEU A 321 28.15 20.03 9.82
CA LEU A 321 29.47 19.90 9.12
C LEU A 321 30.09 18.47 9.16
N SER A 322 30.97 18.03 8.24
CA SER A 322 31.52 18.57 6.98
C SER A 322 32.30 17.47 6.22
N THR A 323 32.44 17.58 4.87
CA THR A 323 33.58 17.05 4.04
C THR A 323 33.87 15.53 4.07
N THR A 324 34.43 14.81 3.09
CA THR A 324 34.94 14.95 1.70
C THR A 324 35.05 13.49 1.21
N GLY A 325 34.73 13.08 -0.03
CA GLY A 325 35.44 13.39 -1.27
C GLY A 325 36.10 12.11 -1.85
N SER A 326 36.19 12.01 -3.19
CA SER A 326 36.76 10.86 -3.96
C SER A 326 35.92 9.56 -3.91
N GLY A 327 35.62 8.84 -5.01
CA GLY A 327 36.33 8.69 -6.29
C GLY A 327 37.04 7.31 -6.33
N VAL A 328 37.19 6.56 -7.43
CA VAL A 328 37.03 6.76 -8.88
C VAL A 328 36.96 5.37 -9.57
N ALA A 329 36.34 5.24 -10.76
CA ALA A 329 36.48 4.15 -11.77
C ALA A 329 36.03 2.71 -11.39
N SER A 330 35.68 1.77 -12.29
CA SER A 330 35.27 1.72 -13.71
C SER A 330 34.78 0.26 -14.01
N ASN A 331 34.45 -0.26 -15.21
CA ASN A 331 34.49 0.18 -16.61
C ASN A 331 33.55 -0.69 -17.49
N SER A 332 33.13 -0.21 -18.67
CA SER A 332 32.64 -0.99 -19.85
C SER A 332 31.37 -1.87 -19.68
N LEU A 333 30.58 -2.27 -20.69
CA LEU A 333 30.40 -1.95 -22.12
C LEU A 333 28.90 -2.27 -22.38
N GLY A 334 28.04 -1.44 -22.97
CA GLY A 334 28.03 -1.05 -24.39
C GLY A 334 27.13 -1.96 -25.25
N SER A 335 25.85 -1.60 -25.46
CA SER A 335 25.05 -1.90 -26.68
C SER A 335 23.68 -1.19 -26.68
N THR A 336 23.57 -0.12 -27.47
CA THR A 336 22.33 0.64 -27.69
C THR A 336 21.61 0.14 -28.95
N MET A 337 20.28 0.14 -28.95
CA MET A 337 19.46 0.06 -30.17
C MET A 337 18.45 1.21 -30.18
N HIS A 338 18.68 2.20 -31.04
CA HIS A 338 17.77 3.33 -31.26
C HIS A 338 16.58 2.93 -32.15
N LEU A 339 15.39 3.39 -31.78
CA LEU A 339 14.29 3.61 -32.73
C LEU A 339 13.66 4.98 -32.48
N ASN A 340 13.85 5.90 -33.43
CA ASN A 340 13.18 7.20 -33.45
C ASN A 340 11.73 7.04 -33.96
N THR A 341 10.79 7.79 -33.38
CA THR A 341 9.61 8.22 -34.14
C THR A 341 9.08 9.59 -33.68
N SER A 342 8.81 10.44 -34.66
CA SER A 342 8.51 11.87 -34.55
C SER A 342 7.12 12.20 -33.99
N SER A 343 7.05 13.27 -33.19
CA SER A 343 5.82 13.88 -32.67
C SER A 343 5.12 14.75 -33.72
N ALA A 344 3.80 14.62 -33.85
CA ALA A 344 2.95 15.57 -34.58
C ALA A 344 1.89 16.15 -33.65
N VAL A 345 1.88 17.48 -33.52
CA VAL A 345 0.94 18.24 -32.67
C VAL A 345 -0.31 18.58 -33.48
N TYR A 346 -1.49 18.35 -32.92
CA TYR A 346 -2.77 18.77 -33.49
C TYR A 346 -3.42 19.85 -32.61
N ASN A 347 -3.60 21.05 -33.17
CA ASN A 347 -4.42 22.10 -32.57
C ASN A 347 -5.91 21.85 -32.85
N TYR A 348 -6.77 22.30 -31.95
CA TYR A 348 -8.22 22.36 -32.15
C TYR A 348 -8.68 23.82 -32.22
N ASP A 349 -9.24 24.23 -33.35
CA ASP A 349 -9.90 25.53 -33.51
C ASP A 349 -11.31 25.51 -32.89
N ILE A 350 -11.70 26.60 -32.23
CA ILE A 350 -13.05 26.82 -31.69
C ILE A 350 -13.79 27.85 -32.55
N LEU A 351 -14.97 27.46 -33.06
CA LEU A 351 -15.88 28.37 -33.75
C LEU A 351 -16.77 29.13 -32.77
N ASN A 352 -16.64 30.45 -32.74
CA ASN A 352 -17.54 31.36 -32.02
C ASN A 352 -18.92 31.43 -32.69
N LYS A 353 -19.99 31.49 -31.87
CA LYS A 353 -21.28 32.08 -32.24
C LYS A 353 -21.81 32.96 -31.10
N ASN A 354 -22.17 34.20 -31.44
CA ASN A 354 -22.68 35.23 -30.53
C ASN A 354 -24.17 35.03 -30.20
N GLY A 355 -24.62 35.55 -29.05
CA GLY A 355 -26.03 35.44 -28.61
C GLY A 355 -26.43 36.25 -27.37
N SER A 356 -26.27 37.58 -27.42
CA SER A 356 -27.06 38.65 -26.75
C SER A 356 -27.61 38.53 -25.30
N ASN A 357 -27.09 39.42 -24.45
CA ASN A 357 -27.76 40.32 -23.48
C ASN A 357 -29.06 39.92 -22.72
N CYS A 358 -28.99 40.00 -21.39
CA CYS A 358 -30.07 40.48 -20.50
C CYS A 358 -29.46 41.16 -19.24
N THR A 359 -30.02 42.30 -18.80
CA THR A 359 -29.58 43.10 -17.63
C THR A 359 -30.57 43.03 -16.46
N GLY A 360 -30.12 43.08 -15.20
CA GLY A 360 -31.01 43.26 -14.06
C GLY A 360 -30.30 43.30 -12.69
N LEU A 361 -30.49 44.39 -11.92
CA LEU A 361 -29.94 44.58 -10.58
C LEU A 361 -30.77 43.90 -9.49
N ASN A 362 -30.16 43.55 -8.34
CA ASN A 362 -30.48 44.21 -7.06
C ASN A 362 -29.56 43.79 -5.89
N ASN A 363 -29.22 44.76 -5.05
CA ASN A 363 -28.55 44.57 -3.76
C ASN A 363 -29.56 44.18 -2.66
N ILE A 364 -29.07 43.58 -1.57
CA ILE A 364 -29.47 43.93 -0.18
C ILE A 364 -28.31 43.54 0.76
N SER A 365 -27.95 44.45 1.65
CA SER A 365 -26.95 44.28 2.72
C SER A 365 -27.65 44.30 4.07
N LEU A 366 -27.12 43.61 5.09
CA LEU A 366 -27.53 43.81 6.49
C LEU A 366 -26.37 43.48 7.46
N GLU A 367 -25.85 44.50 8.14
CA GLU A 367 -24.98 44.39 9.32
C GLU A 367 -25.77 44.67 10.62
N LYS A 368 -25.30 44.09 11.74
CA LYS A 368 -25.31 44.62 13.15
C LYS A 368 -24.76 43.51 14.06
N LYS A 369 -23.54 43.57 14.61
CA LYS A 369 -22.98 44.38 15.73
C LYS A 369 -23.61 44.15 17.13
N ILE A 370 -22.87 43.35 17.91
CA ILE A 370 -22.51 43.34 19.37
C ILE A 370 -23.14 44.40 20.32
N PRO A 371 -23.27 44.09 21.64
CA PRO A 371 -22.15 44.32 22.59
C PRO A 371 -21.89 43.21 23.64
N CYS A 372 -20.72 43.27 24.29
CA CYS A 372 -20.28 42.42 25.41
C CYS A 372 -20.69 43.00 26.78
N ASN A 373 -20.66 42.18 27.85
CA ASN A 373 -19.66 42.27 28.93
C ASN A 373 -19.85 41.21 30.04
N ASP A 374 -18.71 40.69 30.50
CA ASP A 374 -18.28 40.27 31.85
C ASP A 374 -19.29 39.95 32.98
N VAL A 375 -19.00 38.89 33.75
CA VAL A 375 -18.71 38.96 35.21
C VAL A 375 -18.22 37.57 35.72
N GLU A 376 -17.28 37.60 36.66
CA GLU A 376 -16.67 36.42 37.30
C GLU A 376 -17.61 35.70 38.28
N LYS A 377 -17.34 34.41 38.56
CA LYS A 377 -17.11 33.93 39.95
C LYS A 377 -16.53 32.51 40.03
N GLN A 378 -15.65 32.34 41.01
CA GLN A 378 -15.16 31.05 41.50
C GLN A 378 -16.17 30.44 42.47
N ASP A 379 -16.12 29.13 42.69
CA ASP A 379 -16.29 28.58 44.03
C ASP A 379 -15.53 27.25 44.20
N GLU A 380 -14.97 27.04 45.39
CA GLU A 380 -14.12 25.90 45.76
C GLU A 380 -14.89 24.78 46.46
N SER A 381 -14.34 23.54 46.47
CA SER A 381 -14.32 22.63 47.65
C SER A 381 -13.82 21.21 47.29
N ILE A 382 -13.18 20.39 48.15
CA ILE A 382 -12.36 20.61 49.37
C ILE A 382 -11.60 19.29 49.66
N LYS A 383 -10.32 19.37 50.09
CA LYS A 383 -9.53 18.44 50.96
C LYS A 383 -9.56 16.90 50.68
N LYS A 384 -8.45 16.16 50.80
CA LYS A 384 -7.60 16.08 52.01
C LYS A 384 -6.12 15.85 51.70
N GLN A 385 -5.28 16.59 52.44
CA GLN A 385 -3.89 16.22 52.71
C GLN A 385 -3.84 15.20 53.85
N ASN A 386 -2.70 14.53 54.01
CA ASN A 386 -2.16 14.24 55.34
C ASN A 386 -0.65 14.51 55.34
N THR A 387 -0.16 15.07 56.43
CA THR A 387 1.18 15.66 56.57
C THR A 387 2.15 14.74 57.32
N ASN A 388 3.46 14.97 57.21
CA ASN A 388 4.26 15.48 58.33
C ASN A 388 5.72 15.81 57.95
N SER A 389 6.16 16.99 58.43
CA SER A 389 7.45 17.41 59.04
C SER A 389 8.67 16.46 59.04
N SER A 390 9.92 16.94 59.07
CA SER A 390 10.47 18.29 59.35
C SER A 390 11.96 18.42 58.96
N ASN A 391 12.47 19.67 58.91
CA ASN A 391 13.86 20.09 58.65
C ASN A 391 14.97 19.33 59.43
N TYR A 392 16.19 19.29 58.86
CA TYR A 392 17.43 19.83 59.47
C TYR A 392 18.52 20.04 58.39
N ASN A 393 19.37 21.06 58.57
CA ASN A 393 20.63 21.26 57.83
C ASN A 393 21.77 20.51 58.53
N GLU A 394 22.67 19.85 57.78
CA GLU A 394 24.09 20.26 57.63
C GLU A 394 24.97 19.18 56.94
N GLN A 395 25.83 19.69 56.05
CA GLN A 395 27.13 19.23 55.55
C GLN A 395 27.56 17.74 55.45
N ASN A 396 28.17 17.48 54.27
CA ASN A 396 29.31 16.61 53.97
C ASN A 396 29.11 15.19 53.39
N SER A 397 30.09 14.88 52.53
CA SER A 397 30.43 13.65 51.79
C SER A 397 29.46 13.12 50.71
N SER A 398 29.95 13.18 49.47
CA SER A 398 29.46 12.37 48.36
C SER A 398 29.86 10.91 48.52
N PRO A 399 29.15 9.99 47.87
CA PRO A 399 29.84 9.27 46.80
C PRO A 399 29.06 9.24 45.48
N LYS A 400 29.80 9.35 44.38
CA LYS A 400 29.29 9.21 43.01
C LYS A 400 28.68 7.81 42.81
N LYS A 401 27.42 7.71 42.39
CA LYS A 401 26.93 6.49 41.74
C LYS A 401 27.50 6.43 40.31
N THR A 402 27.93 5.24 39.90
CA THR A 402 28.60 4.97 38.63
C THR A 402 27.62 4.84 37.47
N ASN A 403 28.00 5.31 36.27
CA ASN A 403 27.19 5.26 35.03
C ASN A 403 26.60 3.87 34.67
N SER A 404 27.16 2.78 35.22
CA SER A 404 26.83 1.40 34.86
C SER A 404 25.38 0.97 35.17
N GLN A 405 24.67 1.61 36.10
CA GLN A 405 23.29 1.20 36.42
C GLN A 405 22.25 1.73 35.42
N ASP A 406 22.45 2.95 34.90
CA ASP A 406 21.52 3.54 33.90
C ASP A 406 21.65 2.84 32.54
N ASP A 407 22.87 2.47 32.13
CA ASP A 407 23.11 1.77 30.86
C ASP A 407 22.46 0.37 30.84
N GLU A 408 22.52 -0.38 31.94
CA GLU A 408 21.87 -1.70 32.06
C GLU A 408 20.33 -1.61 32.10
N GLU A 409 19.75 -0.53 32.62
CA GLU A 409 18.30 -0.30 32.52
C GLU A 409 17.88 0.16 31.11
N ARG A 410 18.67 1.05 30.49
CA ARG A 410 18.49 1.49 29.10
C ARG A 410 18.56 0.31 28.12
N LYS A 411 19.55 -0.58 28.27
CA LYS A 411 19.70 -1.83 27.50
C LYS A 411 18.51 -2.77 27.68
N ARG A 412 18.02 -2.99 28.91
CA ARG A 412 16.82 -3.80 29.17
C ARG A 412 15.53 -3.20 28.58
N ASN A 413 15.41 -1.87 28.54
CA ASN A 413 14.26 -1.20 27.94
C ASN A 413 14.29 -1.24 26.40
N LEU A 414 15.46 -1.05 25.79
CA LEU A 414 15.69 -1.27 24.36
C LEU A 414 15.40 -2.73 23.96
N GLN A 415 15.86 -3.70 24.75
CA GLN A 415 15.56 -5.13 24.56
C GLN A 415 14.05 -5.38 24.54
N LYS A 416 13.31 -4.89 25.55
CA LYS A 416 11.83 -5.01 25.59
C LYS A 416 11.11 -4.37 24.40
N ALA A 417 11.68 -3.34 23.78
CA ALA A 417 11.14 -2.73 22.56
C ALA A 417 11.44 -3.60 21.32
N TYR A 418 12.68 -4.04 21.15
CA TYR A 418 13.10 -4.81 19.98
C TYR A 418 12.56 -6.25 19.94
N THR A 419 12.46 -6.97 21.06
CA THR A 419 11.89 -8.33 21.06
C THR A 419 10.40 -8.37 20.67
N LYS A 420 9.72 -7.21 20.60
CA LYS A 420 8.35 -7.08 20.08
C LYS A 420 8.28 -6.88 18.56
N LYS A 421 9.35 -6.41 17.91
CA LYS A 421 9.41 -6.29 16.43
C LYS A 421 9.41 -7.70 15.84
N GLN A 422 8.34 -8.06 15.12
CA GLN A 422 8.19 -9.36 14.46
C GLN A 422 7.66 -9.17 13.04
N ILE A 423 8.34 -9.75 12.06
CA ILE A 423 7.99 -9.67 10.65
C ILE A 423 7.02 -10.82 10.34
N LYS A 424 6.06 -10.61 9.43
CA LYS A 424 4.96 -11.56 9.16
C LYS A 424 4.61 -11.62 7.68
N PHE A 425 5.42 -12.36 6.92
CA PHE A 425 5.21 -12.66 5.51
C PHE A 425 3.90 -13.44 5.30
N LYS A 426 3.03 -12.91 4.43
CA LYS A 426 1.71 -13.43 4.08
C LYS A 426 1.32 -13.18 2.62
N SER A 427 1.75 -12.08 2.01
CA SER A 427 1.41 -11.79 0.60
C SER A 427 2.25 -12.67 -0.34
N PRO A 428 1.80 -12.90 -1.58
CA PRO A 428 2.59 -13.60 -2.59
C PRO A 428 3.96 -12.95 -2.81
N GLU A 429 4.00 -11.62 -2.87
CA GLU A 429 5.21 -10.84 -3.10
C GLU A 429 6.21 -10.97 -1.92
N GLU A 430 5.74 -10.87 -0.68
CA GLU A 430 6.53 -11.10 0.55
C GLU A 430 7.12 -12.52 0.60
N LEU A 431 6.34 -13.53 0.21
CA LEU A 431 6.78 -14.92 0.22
C LEU A 431 7.73 -15.25 -0.93
N GLN A 432 7.62 -14.54 -2.06
CA GLN A 432 8.50 -14.67 -3.22
C GLN A 432 9.89 -14.08 -2.96
N ASP A 433 9.99 -12.89 -2.34
CA ASP A 433 11.27 -12.30 -1.91
C ASP A 433 11.98 -13.21 -0.90
N LEU A 434 11.24 -13.69 0.11
CA LEU A 434 11.77 -14.63 1.10
C LEU A 434 12.23 -15.95 0.46
N PHE A 435 11.55 -16.44 -0.58
CA PHE A 435 11.97 -17.62 -1.34
C PHE A 435 13.28 -17.39 -2.10
N LEU A 436 13.41 -16.25 -2.80
CA LEU A 436 14.64 -15.91 -3.52
C LEU A 436 15.84 -15.79 -2.54
N ARG A 437 15.65 -15.08 -1.42
CA ARG A 437 16.68 -14.99 -0.36
C ARG A 437 17.04 -16.35 0.22
N ASN A 438 16.05 -17.20 0.49
CA ASN A 438 16.30 -18.56 0.99
C ASN A 438 17.09 -19.43 -0.01
N ASN A 439 16.91 -19.24 -1.32
CA ASN A 439 17.66 -19.98 -2.34
C ASN A 439 19.13 -19.56 -2.39
N ILE A 440 19.41 -18.26 -2.27
CA ILE A 440 20.79 -17.75 -2.20
C ILE A 440 21.48 -18.29 -0.94
N ILE A 441 20.83 -18.13 0.23
CA ILE A 441 21.32 -18.68 1.50
C ILE A 441 21.58 -20.19 1.41
N LEU A 442 20.67 -20.96 0.81
CA LEU A 442 20.83 -22.41 0.69
C LEU A 442 22.04 -22.79 -0.16
N ASN A 443 22.25 -22.11 -1.29
CA ASN A 443 23.41 -22.34 -2.17
C ASN A 443 24.73 -21.97 -1.47
N GLU A 444 24.75 -20.90 -0.66
CA GLU A 444 25.91 -20.50 0.15
C GLU A 444 26.25 -21.56 1.20
N ILE A 445 25.26 -22.01 1.98
CA ILE A 445 25.42 -23.04 3.01
C ILE A 445 25.89 -24.38 2.39
N GLU A 446 25.36 -24.79 1.24
CA GLU A 446 25.80 -26.01 0.56
C GLU A 446 27.25 -25.92 0.06
N LYS A 447 27.70 -24.71 -0.34
CA LYS A 447 29.09 -24.46 -0.73
C LYS A 447 30.04 -24.48 0.48
N GLU A 448 29.65 -23.83 1.58
CA GLU A 448 30.39 -23.84 2.86
C GLU A 448 30.53 -25.28 3.39
N TYR A 449 29.44 -26.05 3.42
CA TYR A 449 29.45 -27.46 3.82
C TYR A 449 30.33 -28.34 2.93
N LYS A 450 30.36 -28.08 1.61
CA LYS A 450 31.26 -28.81 0.69
C LYS A 450 32.73 -28.55 1.01
N HIS A 451 33.10 -27.30 1.26
CA HIS A 451 34.47 -26.93 1.64
C HIS A 451 34.88 -27.60 2.97
N LEU A 452 34.02 -27.51 3.99
CA LEU A 452 34.25 -28.14 5.30
C LEU A 452 34.46 -29.67 5.18
N LYS A 453 33.71 -30.33 4.28
CA LYS A 453 33.87 -31.76 4.03
C LYS A 453 35.18 -32.09 3.31
N GLU A 454 35.65 -31.22 2.41
CA GLU A 454 36.95 -31.36 1.73
C GLU A 454 38.12 -31.12 2.71
N GLU A 455 37.97 -30.18 3.65
CA GLU A 455 38.92 -29.88 4.72
C GLU A 455 39.07 -31.03 5.72
N ILE A 456 37.96 -31.60 6.21
CA ILE A 456 37.96 -32.81 7.06
C ILE A 456 38.67 -33.98 6.35
N LEU A 457 38.40 -34.18 5.05
CA LEU A 457 39.02 -35.24 4.27
C LEU A 457 40.54 -35.02 4.07
N GLN A 458 40.99 -33.78 3.91
CA GLN A 458 42.42 -33.45 3.83
C GLN A 458 43.13 -33.74 5.15
N ILE A 459 42.54 -33.37 6.29
CA ILE A 459 43.09 -33.66 7.63
C ILE A 459 43.18 -35.18 7.85
N GLN A 460 42.11 -35.92 7.55
CA GLN A 460 42.08 -37.38 7.68
C GLN A 460 43.13 -38.07 6.77
N ASN A 461 43.32 -37.59 5.54
CA ASN A 461 44.36 -38.11 4.64
C ASN A 461 45.77 -37.80 5.14
N ASN A 462 46.03 -36.57 5.59
CA ASN A 462 47.32 -36.16 6.15
C ASN A 462 47.69 -36.99 7.40
N TYR A 463 46.71 -37.27 8.28
CA TYR A 463 46.91 -38.12 9.46
C TYR A 463 47.26 -39.56 9.06
N ASN A 464 46.55 -40.14 8.09
CA ASN A 464 46.86 -41.48 7.56
C ASN A 464 48.28 -41.54 6.94
N GLU A 465 48.69 -40.52 6.19
CA GLU A 465 50.04 -40.43 5.61
C GLU A 465 51.17 -40.25 6.64
N GLN A 466 50.89 -39.64 7.80
CA GLN A 466 51.85 -39.53 8.91
C GLN A 466 51.99 -40.86 9.66
N VAL A 467 50.87 -41.56 9.89
CA VAL A 467 50.86 -42.88 10.55
C VAL A 467 51.64 -43.95 9.76
N GLU A 468 51.67 -43.87 8.42
CA GLU A 468 52.51 -44.74 7.59
C GLU A 468 54.02 -44.38 7.61
N LYS A 469 54.40 -43.19 8.08
CA LYS A 469 55.80 -42.70 8.04
C LYS A 469 56.52 -42.74 9.38
N ASP A 470 55.85 -42.48 10.52
CA ASP A 470 56.52 -42.34 11.82
C ASP A 470 56.07 -43.35 12.89
N SER A 471 56.88 -44.39 13.07
CA SER A 471 56.83 -45.24 14.27
C SER A 471 57.68 -44.68 15.42
N LYS A 472 57.30 -43.52 15.99
CA LYS A 472 57.51 -43.11 17.42
C LYS A 472 57.06 -41.68 17.74
N ASN A 473 56.29 -41.56 18.83
CA ASN A 473 56.14 -40.39 19.72
C ASN A 473 55.60 -39.05 19.16
N GLY A 474 54.28 -38.85 19.26
CA GLY A 474 53.74 -38.02 20.36
C GLY A 474 53.52 -36.52 20.16
N ASP A 475 52.42 -36.15 19.49
CA ASP A 475 51.51 -35.04 19.90
C ASP A 475 50.08 -35.25 19.35
N GLN A 476 49.42 -36.36 19.74
CA GLN A 476 48.08 -36.71 19.20
C GLN A 476 46.94 -35.81 19.70
N THR A 477 47.16 -35.04 20.77
CA THR A 477 46.07 -34.36 21.51
C THR A 477 45.52 -33.09 20.85
N LYS A 478 46.17 -32.59 19.79
CA LYS A 478 45.79 -31.33 19.14
C LYS A 478 44.91 -31.56 17.92
N ASP A 479 45.35 -32.42 17.01
CA ASP A 479 44.63 -32.75 15.78
C ASP A 479 43.29 -33.47 16.07
N ASP A 480 43.23 -34.31 17.12
CA ASP A 480 41.98 -34.95 17.58
C ASP A 480 40.93 -33.92 18.06
N ASN A 481 41.36 -32.81 18.69
CA ASN A 481 40.46 -31.74 19.12
C ASN A 481 39.96 -30.91 17.93
N ASP A 482 40.86 -30.54 17.02
CA ASP A 482 40.52 -29.74 15.84
C ASP A 482 39.57 -30.53 14.90
N LEU A 483 39.80 -31.84 14.73
CA LEU A 483 38.90 -32.73 13.97
C LEU A 483 37.52 -32.84 14.63
N SER A 484 37.45 -32.97 15.96
CA SER A 484 36.20 -33.01 16.72
C SER A 484 35.39 -31.71 16.58
N GLU A 485 36.05 -30.54 16.57
CA GLU A 485 35.39 -29.25 16.34
C GLU A 485 34.84 -29.14 14.90
N LEU A 486 35.58 -29.62 13.90
CA LEU A 486 35.14 -29.63 12.51
C LEU A 486 33.97 -30.60 12.27
N GLU A 487 33.95 -31.77 12.92
CA GLU A 487 32.82 -32.70 12.88
C GLU A 487 31.56 -32.14 13.57
N ALA A 488 31.72 -31.39 14.67
CA ALA A 488 30.63 -30.67 15.32
C ALA A 488 30.03 -29.60 14.38
N LYS A 489 30.89 -28.77 13.76
CA LYS A 489 30.49 -27.79 12.73
C LYS A 489 29.77 -28.48 11.56
N ARG A 490 30.29 -29.61 11.08
CA ARG A 490 29.67 -30.38 9.97
C ARG A 490 28.24 -30.78 10.32
N THR A 491 28.01 -31.23 11.54
CA THR A 491 26.67 -31.61 12.04
C THR A 491 25.72 -30.41 12.09
N GLU A 492 26.21 -29.24 12.52
CA GLU A 492 25.43 -27.99 12.51
C GLU A 492 25.02 -27.57 11.09
N TYR A 493 25.94 -27.63 10.13
CA TYR A 493 25.65 -27.37 8.72
C TYR A 493 24.61 -28.33 8.13
N GLU A 494 24.64 -29.62 8.46
CA GLU A 494 23.65 -30.61 7.99
C GLU A 494 22.23 -30.25 8.47
N VAL A 495 22.08 -29.89 9.75
CA VAL A 495 20.81 -29.41 10.32
C VAL A 495 20.38 -28.08 9.69
N MET A 496 21.31 -27.18 9.39
CA MET A 496 21.02 -25.91 8.74
C MET A 496 20.48 -26.11 7.31
N ILE A 497 21.12 -26.99 6.52
CA ILE A 497 20.70 -27.38 5.17
C ILE A 497 19.30 -28.00 5.21
N GLU A 498 19.01 -28.90 6.15
CA GLU A 498 17.67 -29.51 6.27
C GLU A 498 16.59 -28.46 6.56
N ASN A 499 16.86 -27.51 7.45
CA ASN A 499 15.95 -26.42 7.77
C ASN A 499 15.64 -25.53 6.55
N HIS A 500 16.67 -25.08 5.82
CA HIS A 500 16.50 -24.23 4.63
C HIS A 500 15.87 -24.98 3.44
N LYS A 501 16.17 -26.29 3.26
CA LYS A 501 15.47 -27.16 2.29
C LYS A 501 14.01 -27.43 2.66
N THR A 502 13.69 -27.50 3.95
CA THR A 502 12.31 -27.66 4.40
C THR A 502 11.53 -26.37 4.20
N LEU A 503 12.14 -25.20 4.47
CA LEU A 503 11.57 -23.89 4.19
C LEU A 503 11.32 -23.69 2.67
N TYR A 504 12.29 -24.07 1.82
CA TYR A 504 12.15 -24.09 0.36
C TYR A 504 10.87 -24.84 -0.06
N LYS A 505 10.72 -26.11 0.38
CA LYS A 505 9.55 -26.95 0.06
C LYS A 505 8.22 -26.36 0.55
N ILE A 506 8.22 -25.59 1.65
CA ILE A 506 7.00 -24.92 2.17
C ILE A 506 6.62 -23.71 1.32
N LEU A 507 7.62 -22.96 0.83
CA LEU A 507 7.44 -21.80 -0.03
C LEU A 507 7.03 -22.21 -1.46
N GLU A 508 7.64 -23.26 -2.01
CA GLU A 508 7.34 -23.81 -3.34
C GLU A 508 5.93 -24.46 -3.45
N ARG A 509 5.41 -25.07 -2.37
CA ARG A 509 4.15 -25.85 -2.38
C ARG A 509 2.91 -25.09 -2.88
N GLY A 510 2.40 -25.45 -4.05
CA GLY A 510 1.08 -25.05 -4.58
C GLY A 510 1.11 -23.89 -5.58
N ASP A 511 -0.05 -23.51 -6.13
CA ASP A 511 -0.17 -22.59 -7.29
C ASP A 511 0.34 -21.16 -7.02
N GLY A 512 1.64 -20.93 -7.20
CA GLY A 512 2.25 -19.60 -7.34
C GLY A 512 2.01 -18.65 -6.17
N PHE A 513 2.25 -19.09 -4.93
CA PHE A 513 2.08 -18.30 -3.68
C PHE A 513 0.65 -17.75 -3.40
N THR A 514 -0.35 -18.01 -4.23
CA THR A 514 -1.73 -17.46 -4.13
C THR A 514 -2.56 -17.93 -2.91
N GLY A 515 -1.97 -18.65 -1.95
CA GLY A 515 -2.67 -19.35 -0.89
C GLY A 515 -2.61 -18.69 0.49
N ILE A 516 -3.77 -18.29 1.03
CA ILE A 516 -4.00 -17.72 2.39
C ILE A 516 -3.52 -18.65 3.53
N ASN A 517 -3.14 -19.89 3.23
CA ASN A 517 -2.81 -20.95 4.18
C ASN A 517 -1.34 -21.00 4.60
N ARG A 518 -0.48 -20.12 4.08
CA ARG A 518 0.94 -20.01 4.45
C ARG A 518 1.22 -18.71 5.21
N LYS A 519 2.10 -18.79 6.21
CA LYS A 519 2.57 -17.63 6.98
C LYS A 519 3.95 -17.92 7.54
N ILE A 520 4.93 -17.09 7.19
CA ILE A 520 6.26 -17.12 7.83
C ILE A 520 6.33 -15.96 8.82
N GLN A 521 7.07 -16.15 9.91
CA GLN A 521 7.38 -15.08 10.85
C GLN A 521 8.87 -15.09 11.16
N LEU A 522 9.49 -13.92 11.12
CA LEU A 522 10.83 -13.70 11.64
C LEU A 522 10.72 -12.94 12.95
N LYS A 523 11.56 -13.30 13.92
CA LYS A 523 11.66 -12.65 15.23
C LYS A 523 13.13 -12.50 15.61
N PRO A 524 13.59 -11.35 16.10
CA PRO A 524 14.92 -11.25 16.69
C PRO A 524 15.00 -12.14 17.93
N VAL A 525 16.12 -12.84 18.06
CA VAL A 525 16.49 -13.66 19.22
C VAL A 525 17.66 -13.01 19.94
N ASP A 526 18.63 -12.52 19.18
CA ASP A 526 19.89 -11.97 19.68
C ASP A 526 20.25 -10.69 18.92
N PHE A 527 20.97 -9.78 19.58
CA PHE A 527 21.36 -8.49 19.02
C PHE A 527 22.56 -7.87 19.74
N GLU A 528 23.31 -7.07 19.01
CA GLU A 528 24.43 -6.28 19.50
C GLU A 528 24.11 -4.79 19.43
N VAL A 529 24.81 -3.99 20.24
CA VAL A 529 24.69 -2.52 20.24
C VAL A 529 26.03 -1.95 19.79
N ILE A 530 26.05 -1.37 18.59
CA ILE A 530 27.25 -0.79 17.97
C ILE A 530 26.94 0.66 17.60
N ASN A 531 27.70 1.61 18.14
CA ASN A 531 27.54 3.05 17.90
C ASN A 531 26.09 3.54 18.13
N ASP A 532 25.51 3.19 19.27
CA ASP A 532 24.09 3.42 19.65
C ASP A 532 23.02 2.84 18.70
N LYS A 533 23.41 2.11 17.64
CA LYS A 533 22.50 1.33 16.79
C LYS A 533 22.38 -0.12 17.26
N ILE A 534 21.17 -0.67 17.20
CA ILE A 534 20.90 -2.08 17.50
C ILE A 534 20.97 -2.89 16.21
N ILE A 535 21.86 -3.86 16.17
CA ILE A 535 22.06 -4.78 15.05
C ILE A 535 21.59 -6.17 15.50
N VAL A 536 20.59 -6.72 14.83
CA VAL A 536 20.08 -8.08 15.10
C VAL A 536 21.08 -9.09 14.55
N THR A 537 21.58 -9.98 15.41
CA THR A 537 22.60 -10.98 15.06
C THR A 537 22.02 -12.37 14.86
N LYS A 538 20.89 -12.71 15.51
CA LYS A 538 20.20 -13.99 15.33
C LYS A 538 18.69 -13.82 15.29
N ILE A 539 18.03 -14.58 14.43
CA ILE A 539 16.56 -14.57 14.30
C ILE A 539 15.96 -15.98 14.37
N LEU A 540 14.75 -16.07 14.90
CA LEU A 540 13.91 -17.26 14.91
C LEU A 540 12.93 -17.20 13.73
N VAL A 541 13.12 -18.11 12.77
CA VAL A 541 12.17 -18.38 11.69
C VAL A 541 11.04 -19.24 12.22
N VAL A 542 9.78 -18.88 11.92
CA VAL A 542 8.58 -19.67 12.26
C VAL A 542 7.68 -19.79 11.04
N ALA A 543 7.84 -20.86 10.27
CA ALA A 543 6.95 -21.18 9.16
C ALA A 543 5.71 -21.95 9.65
N LYS A 544 4.53 -21.57 9.16
CA LYS A 544 3.25 -22.27 9.36
C LYS A 544 2.55 -22.47 8.03
N TRP A 545 2.06 -23.68 7.78
CA TRP A 545 1.35 -24.04 6.54
C TRP A 545 0.26 -25.09 6.79
N GLY A 546 -0.54 -25.39 5.75
CA GLY A 546 -1.69 -26.29 5.86
C GLY A 546 -2.94 -25.60 6.44
N GLY A 547 -3.95 -26.38 6.85
CA GLY A 547 -5.29 -25.85 7.14
C GLY A 547 -6.16 -25.65 5.91
N GLU A 548 -5.76 -26.21 4.76
CA GLU A 548 -6.58 -26.30 3.55
C GLU A 548 -7.89 -27.04 3.83
N LEU A 549 -8.99 -26.54 3.25
CA LEU A 549 -10.29 -27.21 3.29
C LEU A 549 -10.19 -28.54 2.53
N THR A 550 -10.54 -29.66 3.17
CA THR A 550 -10.53 -30.96 2.49
C THR A 550 -11.74 -31.07 1.56
N ARG A 551 -11.73 -32.07 0.66
CA ARG A 551 -12.92 -32.40 -0.16
C ARG A 551 -14.14 -32.76 0.72
N MET A 552 -13.90 -33.41 1.86
CA MET A 552 -14.92 -33.68 2.87
C MET A 552 -15.39 -32.39 3.55
N GLY A 553 -14.47 -31.51 3.95
CA GLY A 553 -14.80 -30.22 4.54
C GLY A 553 -15.66 -29.35 3.64
N ARG A 554 -15.33 -29.27 2.35
CA ARG A 554 -16.16 -28.58 1.35
C ARG A 554 -17.58 -29.16 1.29
N ARG A 555 -17.70 -30.49 1.17
CA ARG A 555 -19.01 -31.17 1.15
C ARG A 555 -19.79 -31.00 2.46
N GLN A 556 -19.12 -30.95 3.61
CA GLN A 556 -19.74 -30.64 4.91
C GLN A 556 -20.25 -29.21 4.97
N SER A 557 -19.45 -28.22 4.53
CA SER A 557 -19.87 -26.81 4.47
C SER A 557 -21.09 -26.63 3.56
N GLU A 558 -21.07 -27.22 2.37
CA GLU A 558 -22.17 -27.19 1.40
C GLU A 558 -23.44 -27.87 1.95
N ASN A 559 -23.30 -29.09 2.50
CA ASN A 559 -24.43 -29.82 3.08
C ASN A 559 -25.04 -29.09 4.29
N LEU A 560 -24.22 -28.47 5.14
CA LEU A 560 -24.71 -27.68 6.29
C LEU A 560 -25.47 -26.45 5.79
N GLY A 561 -24.93 -25.71 4.82
CA GLY A 561 -25.60 -24.56 4.21
C GLY A 561 -26.93 -24.93 3.58
N LYS A 562 -26.98 -26.03 2.81
CA LYS A 562 -28.22 -26.57 2.22
C LYS A 562 -29.26 -26.97 3.28
N ARG A 563 -28.84 -27.72 4.31
CA ARG A 563 -29.74 -28.11 5.42
C ARG A 563 -30.29 -26.91 6.15
N PHE A 564 -29.43 -25.95 6.51
CA PHE A 564 -29.83 -24.75 7.23
C PHE A 564 -30.80 -23.87 6.42
N ARG A 565 -30.57 -23.73 5.11
CA ARG A 565 -31.51 -23.09 4.17
C ARG A 565 -32.87 -23.80 4.19
N ALA A 566 -32.89 -25.12 4.05
CA ALA A 566 -34.13 -25.92 4.06
C ALA A 566 -34.87 -25.88 5.40
N THR A 567 -34.16 -25.76 6.53
CA THR A 567 -34.77 -25.65 7.87
C THR A 567 -35.34 -24.25 8.15
N LEU A 568 -34.66 -23.18 7.73
CA LEU A 568 -35.16 -21.81 7.92
C LEU A 568 -36.25 -21.41 6.91
N TYR A 569 -36.21 -21.97 5.70
CA TYR A 569 -37.12 -21.64 4.61
C TYR A 569 -37.74 -22.92 4.01
N PRO A 570 -38.61 -23.63 4.74
CA PRO A 570 -39.30 -24.80 4.23
C PRO A 570 -40.32 -24.40 3.15
N GLY A 571 -39.97 -24.61 1.89
CA GLY A 571 -40.80 -24.31 0.72
C GLY A 571 -39.98 -24.42 -0.58
N ASP A 572 -40.64 -24.53 -1.72
CA ASP A 572 -40.10 -25.19 -2.91
C ASP A 572 -38.78 -24.67 -3.53
N SER A 573 -38.17 -25.60 -4.28
CA SER A 573 -36.93 -25.56 -5.08
C SER A 573 -35.61 -25.88 -4.36
N ASP A 574 -34.93 -26.91 -4.87
CA ASP A 574 -33.60 -27.40 -4.45
C ASP A 574 -32.44 -26.50 -4.92
N GLY A 575 -32.76 -25.26 -5.30
CA GLY A 575 -31.86 -24.25 -5.89
C GLY A 575 -31.05 -23.50 -4.82
N LEU A 576 -29.80 -23.16 -5.17
CA LEU A 576 -28.89 -22.43 -4.28
C LEU A 576 -29.23 -20.93 -4.16
N LEU A 577 -30.09 -20.42 -5.04
CA LEU A 577 -30.54 -19.04 -5.12
C LEU A 577 -32.07 -19.03 -5.08
N ARG A 578 -32.63 -18.12 -4.29
CA ARG A 578 -33.98 -17.56 -4.40
C ARG A 578 -33.77 -16.07 -4.60
#